data_AF-A0A537XFM5-F1
#
_entry.id   AF-A0A537XFM5-F1
#
_cell.length_a   1.000
_cell.length_b   1.000
_cell.length_c   1.000
_cell.angle_alpha   90.00
_cell.angle_beta   90.00
_cell.angle_gamma   90.00
#
_symmetry.space_group_name_H-M   'P 1'
#
loop_
_entity.id
_entity.type
_entity.pdbx_description
1 polymer ?
#
loop_
_entity_poly.entity_id
_entity_poly.type
_entity_poly.pdbx_seq_one_letter_code
_entity_poly.pdbx_strand_id
1 'polypeptide(L)' 'MGQDMQKGRRTEIDFLNGFVAREGEKVGLSCRANAVLTDIVKRVERNELKADARHITELRLN' A
#
# COMPACT_ATOMS: atom_id res chain seq x y z
N MET A 1 7.91 -2.60 6.76
CA MET A 1 7.39 -2.78 5.38
C MET A 1 8.33 -3.53 4.43
N GLY A 2 9.33 -2.90 3.77
CA GLY A 2 10.15 -3.56 2.73
C GLY A 2 10.84 -4.86 3.17
N GLN A 3 11.47 -4.84 4.36
CA GLN A 3 12.09 -6.03 4.94
C GLN A 3 11.07 -7.11 5.35
N ASP A 4 9.88 -6.71 5.82
CA ASP A 4 8.83 -7.66 6.19
C ASP A 4 8.30 -8.37 4.95
N MET A 5 8.07 -7.63 3.86
CA MET A 5 7.70 -8.21 2.57
C MET A 5 8.78 -9.19 2.06
N GLN A 6 10.07 -8.83 2.14
CA GLN A 6 11.17 -9.73 1.77
C GLN A 6 11.21 -11.01 2.61
N LYS A 7 10.77 -10.93 3.87
CA LYS A 7 10.74 -12.04 4.82
C LYS A 7 9.38 -12.74 4.87
N GLY A 8 8.43 -12.40 3.99
CA GLY A 8 7.09 -12.98 3.96
C GLY A 8 6.24 -12.70 5.21
N ARG A 9 6.54 -11.62 5.93
CA ARG A 9 5.82 -11.21 7.13
C ARG A 9 4.75 -10.18 6.80
N ARG A 10 3.73 -10.17 7.65
CA ARG A 10 2.73 -9.10 7.67
C ARG A 10 3.39 -7.75 7.99
N THR A 11 2.96 -6.72 7.29
CA THR A 11 3.41 -5.33 7.42
C THR A 11 2.41 -4.50 8.24
N GLU A 12 2.80 -3.29 8.60
CA GLU A 12 1.94 -2.30 9.28
C GLU A 12 1.09 -1.45 8.31
N ILE A 13 0.98 -1.84 7.03
CA ILE A 13 0.36 -1.01 5.96
C ILE A 13 -1.05 -0.52 6.30
N ASP A 14 -1.89 -1.39 6.89
CA ASP A 14 -3.28 -1.10 7.24
C ASP A 14 -3.41 0.00 8.32
N PHE A 15 -2.39 0.11 9.18
CA PHE A 15 -2.32 1.04 10.30
C PHE A 15 -1.64 2.37 9.95
N LEU A 16 -0.85 2.39 8.88
CA LEU A 16 -0.18 3.59 8.39
C LEU A 16 -0.94 4.19 7.20
N ASN A 17 -0.68 3.71 6.00
CA ASN A 17 -1.31 4.21 4.78
C ASN A 17 -2.82 3.96 4.78
N GLY A 18 -3.25 2.79 5.27
CA GLY A 18 -4.66 2.47 5.43
C GLY A 18 -5.37 3.42 6.41
N PHE A 19 -4.69 3.85 7.48
CA PHE A 19 -5.23 4.85 8.39
C PHE A 19 -5.38 6.21 7.71
N VAL A 20 -4.33 6.70 7.03
CA VAL A 20 -4.37 7.98 6.30
C VAL A 20 -5.48 7.98 5.25
N ALA A 21 -5.65 6.89 4.50
CA ALA A 21 -6.74 6.77 3.53
C ALA A 21 -8.13 6.90 4.18
N ARG A 22 -8.36 6.19 5.29
CA ARG A 22 -9.63 6.27 6.03
C ARG A 22 -9.88 7.64 6.65
N GLU A 23 -8.88 8.29 7.21
CA GLU A 23 -9.06 9.64 7.77
C GLU A 23 -9.27 10.70 6.69
N GLY A 24 -8.60 10.58 5.54
CA GLY A 24 -8.82 11.44 4.38
C GLY A 24 -10.27 11.40 3.89
N GLU A 25 -10.85 10.19 3.77
CA GLU A 25 -12.25 9.99 3.40
C GLU A 25 -13.21 10.72 4.35
N LYS A 26 -12.95 10.71 5.67
CA LYS A 26 -13.80 11.39 6.66
C LYS A 26 -13.84 12.92 6.48
N VAL A 27 -12.78 13.50 5.92
CA VAL A 27 -12.68 14.95 5.68
C VAL A 27 -12.89 15.32 4.20
N GLY A 28 -13.35 14.37 3.38
CA GLY A 28 -13.62 14.61 1.96
C GLY A 28 -12.37 14.75 1.08
N LEU A 29 -11.20 14.27 1.55
CA LEU A 29 -9.94 14.31 0.81
C LEU A 29 -9.56 12.91 0.31
N SER A 30 -9.32 12.80 -0.99
CA SER A 30 -8.85 11.53 -1.57
C SER A 30 -7.34 11.36 -1.37
N CYS A 31 -6.95 10.36 -0.58
CA CYS A 31 -5.55 9.99 -0.39
C CYS A 31 -5.14 8.86 -1.36
N ARG A 32 -5.26 9.11 -2.68
CA ARG A 32 -5.03 8.11 -3.76
C ARG A 32 -3.74 7.31 -3.61
N ALA A 33 -2.63 7.98 -3.31
CA ALA A 33 -1.34 7.32 -3.13
C ALA A 33 -1.36 6.31 -1.97
N ASN A 34 -1.91 6.70 -0.81
CA ASN A 34 -2.02 5.82 0.35
C ASN A 34 -2.92 4.61 0.08
N ALA A 35 -4.05 4.83 -0.62
CA ALA A 35 -4.96 3.76 -0.99
C ALA A 35 -4.30 2.74 -1.94
N VAL A 36 -3.65 3.22 -3.00
CA VAL A 36 -2.98 2.36 -3.99
C VAL A 36 -1.80 1.60 -3.37
N LEU A 37 -0.97 2.28 -2.58
CA LEU A 37 0.14 1.62 -1.87
C LEU A 37 -0.38 0.55 -0.89
N THR A 38 -1.51 0.81 -0.23
CA THR A 38 -2.15 -0.16 0.66
C THR A 38 -2.58 -1.42 -0.09
N ASP A 39 -3.21 -1.26 -1.25
CA ASP A 39 -3.60 -2.40 -2.08
C ASP A 39 -2.39 -3.23 -2.56
N ILE A 40 -1.37 -2.57 -3.13
CA ILE A 40 -0.17 -3.24 -3.65
C ILE A 40 0.49 -4.10 -2.57
N VAL A 41 0.71 -3.54 -1.38
CA VAL A 41 1.39 -4.28 -0.31
C VAL A 41 0.53 -5.46 0.14
N LYS A 42 -0.79 -5.31 0.27
CA LYS A 42 -1.68 -6.42 0.65
C LYS A 42 -1.69 -7.52 -0.40
N ARG A 43 -1.57 -7.19 -1.69
CA ARG A 43 -1.43 -8.17 -2.78
C ARG A 43 -0.08 -8.91 -2.70
N VAL A 44 1.00 -8.21 -2.32
CA VAL A 44 2.30 -8.86 -2.04
C VAL A 44 2.20 -9.81 -0.84
N GLU A 45 1.56 -9.39 0.26
CA GLU A 45 1.35 -10.23 1.45
C GLU A 45 0.52 -11.50 1.16
N ARG A 46 -0.46 -11.40 0.25
CA ARG A 46 -1.27 -12.54 -0.23
C ARG A 46 -0.58 -13.38 -1.30
N ASN A 47 0.67 -13.07 -1.65
CA ASN A 47 1.43 -13.71 -2.74
C ASN A 47 0.78 -13.56 -4.13
N GLU A 48 -0.09 -12.57 -4.33
CA GLU A 48 -0.71 -12.24 -5.63
C GLU A 48 0.21 -11.37 -6.49
N LEU A 49 1.15 -10.67 -5.87
CA LEU A 49 2.21 -9.88 -6.51
C LEU A 49 3.58 -10.25 -5.92
N LYS A 50 4.63 -10.08 -6.72
CA LYS A 50 6.01 -10.13 -6.22
C LYS A 50 6.39 -8.78 -5.63
N ALA A 51 7.27 -8.78 -4.63
CA ALA A 51 7.84 -7.55 -4.12
C ALA A 51 8.79 -6.95 -5.18
N ASP A 52 8.27 -6.03 -5.99
CA ASP A 52 8.99 -5.38 -7.09
C ASP A 52 8.73 -3.86 -7.07
N ALA A 53 9.80 -3.08 -7.18
CA ALA A 53 9.74 -1.62 -7.18
C ALA A 53 8.93 -1.06 -8.37
N ARG A 54 8.81 -1.82 -9.47
CA ARG A 54 8.03 -1.43 -10.66
C ARG A 54 6.56 -1.18 -10.35
N HIS A 55 6.01 -1.89 -9.36
CA HIS A 55 4.65 -1.66 -8.89
C HIS A 55 4.41 -0.26 -8.35
N ILE A 56 5.47 0.49 -8.04
CA ILE A 56 5.40 1.89 -7.61
C ILE A 56 5.90 2.82 -8.72
N THR A 57 7.06 2.54 -9.32
CA THR A 57 7.69 3.45 -10.30
C THR A 57 6.90 3.61 -11.59
N GLU A 58 6.05 2.64 -11.93
CA GLU A 58 5.20 2.68 -13.14
C GLU A 58 3.79 3.22 -12.84
N LEU A 59 3.46 3.54 -11.58
CA LEU A 59 2.16 4.10 -11.24
C LEU A 59 1.97 5.48 -11.88
N ARG A 60 0.85 5.63 -12.58
CA ARG A 60 0.32 6.93 -13.01
C ARG A 60 -0.88 7.23 -12.12
N LEU A 61 -0.69 8.15 -11.17
CA LEU A 61 -1.75 8.56 -10.23
C LEU A 61 -2.57 9.76 -10.73
N ASN A 62 -2.31 10.18 -11.96
CA ASN A 62 -2.85 11.33 -12.68
C ASN A 62 -4.36 11.24 -12.87
#